data_AF-A0A936DC13-F1
#
_entry.id   AF-A0A936DC13-F1
#
_cell.length_a   1.000
_cell.length_b   1.000
_cell.length_c   1.000
_cell.angle_alpha   90.00
_cell.angle_beta   90.00
_cell.angle_gamma   90.00
#
_symmetry.space_group_name_H-M   'P 1'
#
loop_
_entity.id
_entity.type
_entity.pdbx_description
1 polymer ?
#
loop_
_entity_poly.entity_id
_entity_poly.type
_entity_poly.pdbx_seq_one_letter_code
_entity_poly.pdbx_strand_id
1 'polypeptide(L)'
;MSGDFLLPAADERDAILESLAGLVRARGYEHLVLSPLVEPDERHFPDRWGGGEASVARVLRRLLVYADLEGVQPRIVVEPDLGLGPMSPAGVGSPAWLAGVVDGVPQVRVRESSLRDPFVLVPAMARVASAIFRKQHRLATGDPEREERQVDLTSVFLGFGLVTVPAAVRRSTSRAGGRVQATTTRIGVLDPRSLAFALAVVLELRGTEGARMRGIDERLGADGAAFVAAARTWFRAQPQALADRLAVPPRAQWPDPPALSLLTAPLPDDPATSMEQRLDEDKGVQGMNAGKPVFRVERSKAMRLARMLGLPVLLLGMLAGRMNVGVEFEMWKAMLIAGGLALTGLLIGRLLPDARCSEPKCGQTLTKDQLTCPLCGGRIAGVIHHPRERLAAEEALARAEGEPPA
;
A
#
# COMPACT_ATOMS: atom_id res chain seq x y z
N MET A 1 -27.10 4.13 21.04
CA MET A 1 -25.87 4.93 20.83
C MET A 1 -26.02 5.62 19.49
N SER A 2 -26.09 6.95 19.45
CA SER A 2 -26.31 7.68 18.20
C SER A 2 -25.16 7.41 17.24
N GLY A 3 -25.47 7.00 16.01
CA GLY A 3 -24.49 6.73 14.95
C GLY A 3 -23.76 7.97 14.43
N ASP A 4 -23.81 9.10 15.14
CA ASP A 4 -23.23 10.38 14.71
C ASP A 4 -21.72 10.33 14.52
N PHE A 5 -21.00 9.46 15.24
CA PHE A 5 -19.54 9.36 15.09
C PHE A 5 -19.11 8.71 13.76
N LEU A 6 -20.02 7.97 13.10
CA LEU A 6 -19.80 7.32 11.81
C LEU A 6 -20.03 8.29 10.63
N LEU A 7 -20.65 9.44 10.87
CA LEU A 7 -20.89 10.47 9.87
C LEU A 7 -19.84 11.58 9.98
N PRO A 8 -19.55 12.30 8.88
CA PRO A 8 -18.85 13.58 8.96
C PRO A 8 -19.65 14.60 9.77
N ALA A 9 -18.98 15.66 10.22
CA ALA A 9 -19.62 16.81 10.85
C ALA A 9 -20.66 17.45 9.89
N ALA A 10 -21.66 18.13 10.46
CA ALA A 10 -22.80 18.63 9.68
C ALA A 10 -22.37 19.61 8.56
N ASP A 11 -21.49 20.53 8.89
CA ASP A 11 -20.87 21.48 7.97
C ASP A 11 -20.05 20.78 6.87
N GLU A 12 -19.29 19.75 7.21
CA GLU A 12 -18.54 18.94 6.24
C GLU A 12 -19.49 18.19 5.29
N ARG A 13 -20.60 17.61 5.79
CA ARG A 13 -21.62 16.98 4.93
C ARG A 13 -22.20 17.96 3.92
N ASP A 14 -22.53 19.17 4.38
CA ASP A 14 -23.06 20.22 3.50
C ASP A 14 -22.04 20.69 2.47
N ALA A 15 -20.76 20.82 2.87
CA ALA A 15 -19.67 21.18 1.96
C ALA A 15 -19.41 20.10 0.89
N ILE A 16 -19.51 18.82 1.25
CA ILE A 16 -19.41 17.70 0.30
C ILE A 16 -20.55 17.76 -0.72
N LEU A 17 -21.79 17.91 -0.25
CA LEU A 17 -22.96 17.96 -1.12
C LEU A 17 -22.92 19.19 -2.06
N GLU A 18 -22.51 20.35 -1.56
CA GLU A 18 -22.37 21.55 -2.39
C GLU A 18 -21.25 21.40 -3.43
N SER A 19 -20.13 20.75 -3.07
CA SER A 19 -19.04 20.49 -4.02
C SER A 19 -19.46 19.52 -5.13
N LEU A 20 -20.19 18.45 -4.79
CA LEU A 20 -20.74 17.52 -5.78
C LEU A 20 -21.80 18.20 -6.67
N ALA A 21 -22.68 19.03 -6.10
CA ALA A 21 -23.62 19.84 -6.87
C ALA A 21 -22.89 20.79 -7.83
N GLY A 22 -21.79 21.40 -7.38
CA GLY A 22 -20.92 22.23 -8.20
C GLY A 22 -20.34 21.49 -9.40
N LEU A 23 -19.88 20.24 -9.20
CA LEU A 23 -19.41 19.38 -10.28
C LEU A 23 -20.53 19.03 -11.26
N VAL A 24 -21.72 18.69 -10.76
CA VAL A 24 -22.89 18.41 -11.61
C VAL A 24 -23.27 19.62 -12.46
N ARG A 25 -23.31 20.82 -11.87
CA ARG A 25 -23.61 22.06 -12.60
C ARG A 25 -22.56 22.37 -13.68
N ALA A 26 -21.29 22.05 -13.41
CA ALA A 26 -20.20 22.36 -14.34
C ALA A 26 -20.03 21.32 -15.47
N ARG A 27 -20.28 20.05 -15.18
CA ARG A 27 -19.92 18.91 -16.06
C ARG A 27 -21.05 17.96 -16.39
N GLY A 28 -22.25 18.20 -15.88
CA GLY A 28 -23.37 17.28 -16.01
C GLY A 28 -23.42 16.23 -14.89
N TYR A 29 -24.54 15.53 -14.80
CA TYR A 29 -24.80 14.53 -13.75
C TYR A 29 -24.32 13.12 -14.14
N GLU A 30 -23.99 12.92 -15.42
CA GLU A 30 -23.77 11.62 -16.05
C GLU A 30 -22.63 10.86 -15.38
N HIS A 31 -21.49 11.49 -15.12
CA HIS A 31 -20.39 10.81 -14.40
C HIS A 31 -20.82 10.33 -13.01
N LEU A 32 -21.54 11.18 -12.27
CA LEU A 32 -21.96 10.88 -10.91
C LEU A 32 -22.85 9.62 -10.86
N VAL A 33 -23.77 9.45 -11.82
CA VAL A 33 -24.79 8.39 -11.74
C VAL A 33 -24.66 7.26 -12.77
N LEU A 34 -23.96 7.48 -13.89
CA LEU A 34 -23.84 6.53 -15.00
C LEU A 34 -22.45 5.91 -15.14
N SER A 35 -21.38 6.63 -14.78
CA SER A 35 -20.02 6.04 -14.86
C SER A 35 -19.92 4.76 -14.03
N PRO A 36 -19.19 3.74 -14.48
CA PRO A 36 -18.99 2.52 -13.69
C PRO A 36 -18.38 2.86 -12.34
N LEU A 37 -18.79 2.14 -11.29
CA LEU A 37 -18.06 2.18 -10.02
C LEU A 37 -16.82 1.31 -10.20
N VAL A 38 -15.69 1.94 -10.46
CA VAL A 38 -14.44 1.26 -10.83
C VAL A 38 -13.97 0.41 -9.66
N GLU A 39 -13.83 -0.88 -9.89
CA GLU A 39 -13.35 -1.85 -8.90
C GLU A 39 -11.87 -2.21 -9.16
N PRO A 40 -11.09 -2.56 -8.12
CA PRO A 40 -9.70 -2.98 -8.29
C PRO A 40 -9.62 -4.46 -8.74
N ASP A 41 -10.23 -4.77 -9.88
CA ASP A 41 -10.26 -6.13 -10.45
C ASP A 41 -9.91 -6.15 -11.95
N GLU A 42 -9.68 -7.34 -12.48
CA GLU A 42 -9.31 -7.55 -13.89
C GLU A 42 -10.44 -7.16 -14.87
N ARG A 43 -11.68 -7.02 -14.40
CA ARG A 43 -12.80 -6.61 -15.25
C ARG A 43 -12.73 -5.12 -15.57
N HIS A 44 -12.21 -4.31 -14.63
CA HIS A 44 -12.01 -2.87 -14.82
C HIS A 44 -10.57 -2.52 -15.23
N PHE A 45 -9.61 -3.35 -14.86
CA PHE A 45 -8.21 -3.20 -15.26
C PHE A 45 -7.72 -4.45 -15.99
N PRO A 46 -8.19 -4.69 -17.24
CA PRO A 46 -7.78 -5.86 -18.03
C PRO A 46 -6.36 -5.72 -18.60
N ASP A 47 -5.79 -4.52 -18.51
CA ASP A 47 -4.49 -4.17 -19.09
C ASP A 47 -3.35 -4.89 -18.37
N ARG A 48 -2.33 -5.30 -19.12
CA ARG A 48 -1.22 -6.07 -18.56
C ARG A 48 -0.46 -5.27 -17.51
N TRP A 49 -0.22 -5.89 -16.36
CA TRP A 49 0.60 -5.35 -15.28
C TRP A 49 1.98 -6.05 -15.23
N GLY A 50 3.03 -5.25 -15.39
CA GLY A 50 4.44 -5.62 -15.28
C GLY A 50 5.19 -4.83 -14.20
N GLY A 51 4.52 -3.95 -13.46
CA GLY A 51 5.14 -3.17 -12.39
C GLY A 51 6.07 -2.04 -12.83
N GLY A 52 6.22 -1.78 -14.13
CA GLY A 52 7.07 -0.73 -14.68
C GLY A 52 6.34 0.58 -15.01
N GLU A 53 7.06 1.54 -15.59
CA GLU A 53 6.49 2.83 -16.01
C GLU A 53 5.39 2.67 -17.07
N ALA A 54 5.51 1.72 -18.01
CA ALA A 54 4.47 1.51 -19.02
C ALA A 54 3.21 0.91 -18.38
N SER A 55 3.36 0.08 -17.34
CA SER A 55 2.23 -0.40 -16.55
C SER A 55 1.49 0.73 -15.83
N VAL A 56 2.23 1.67 -15.23
CA VAL A 56 1.64 2.89 -14.64
C VAL A 56 0.91 3.71 -15.70
N ALA A 57 1.51 3.87 -16.88
CA ALA A 57 0.90 4.58 -17.99
C ALA A 57 -0.40 3.93 -18.46
N ARG A 58 -0.46 2.60 -18.55
CA ARG A 58 -1.70 1.88 -18.87
C ARG A 58 -2.77 2.10 -17.80
N VAL A 59 -2.42 2.00 -16.52
CA VAL A 59 -3.38 2.26 -15.42
C VAL A 59 -3.92 3.69 -15.50
N LEU A 60 -3.06 4.70 -15.68
CA LEU A 60 -3.51 6.09 -15.78
C LEU A 60 -4.35 6.32 -17.04
N ARG A 61 -3.94 5.79 -18.21
CA ARG A 61 -4.72 5.88 -19.44
C ARG A 61 -6.10 5.25 -19.28
N ARG A 62 -6.20 4.06 -18.65
CA ARG A 62 -7.49 3.42 -18.35
C ARG A 62 -8.37 4.30 -17.47
N LEU A 63 -7.80 4.91 -16.43
CA LEU A 63 -8.53 5.86 -15.57
C LEU A 63 -8.96 7.12 -16.33
N LEU A 64 -8.17 7.60 -17.30
CA LEU A 64 -8.55 8.71 -18.16
C LEU A 64 -9.68 8.34 -19.13
N VAL A 65 -9.74 7.09 -19.64
CA VAL A 65 -10.90 6.59 -20.40
C VAL A 65 -12.18 6.65 -19.55
N TYR A 66 -12.12 6.18 -18.29
CA TYR A 66 -13.27 6.30 -17.38
C TYR A 66 -13.70 7.74 -17.09
N ALA A 67 -12.76 8.68 -17.20
CA ALA A 67 -12.98 10.11 -16.98
C ALA A 67 -13.32 10.89 -18.27
N ASP A 68 -13.54 10.22 -19.40
CA ASP A 68 -13.80 10.84 -20.72
C ASP A 68 -12.64 11.74 -21.22
N LEU A 69 -11.40 11.26 -20.99
CA LEU A 69 -10.14 11.96 -21.31
C LEU A 69 -9.17 11.09 -22.13
N GLU A 70 -9.71 10.17 -22.92
CA GLU A 70 -8.94 9.22 -23.75
C GLU A 70 -7.95 9.86 -24.73
N GLY A 71 -8.19 11.10 -25.15
CA GLY A 71 -7.26 11.87 -25.98
C GLY A 71 -6.06 12.47 -25.24
N VAL A 72 -6.04 12.43 -23.91
CA VAL A 72 -4.96 13.00 -23.11
C VAL A 72 -3.82 11.99 -22.97
N GLN A 73 -2.59 12.42 -23.28
CA GLN A 73 -1.39 11.59 -23.13
C GLN A 73 -0.45 12.19 -22.06
N PRO A 74 -0.56 11.79 -20.79
CA PRO A 74 0.33 12.25 -19.74
C PRO A 74 1.76 11.74 -19.95
N ARG A 75 2.75 12.57 -19.61
CA ARG A 75 4.13 12.12 -19.42
C ARG A 75 4.30 11.67 -17.98
N ILE A 76 4.65 10.40 -17.79
CA ILE A 76 4.94 9.84 -16.47
C ILE A 76 6.45 9.85 -16.26
N VAL A 77 6.87 10.11 -15.02
CA VAL A 77 8.26 9.93 -14.59
C VAL A 77 8.22 9.22 -13.25
N VAL A 78 8.91 8.08 -13.18
CA VAL A 78 9.16 7.37 -11.93
C VAL A 78 10.33 8.06 -11.22
N GLU A 79 10.06 8.59 -10.04
CA GLU A 79 11.08 9.22 -9.20
C GLU A 79 11.61 8.21 -8.18
N PRO A 80 12.95 8.04 -8.09
CA PRO A 80 13.56 7.20 -7.07
C PRO A 80 13.13 7.65 -5.67
N ASP A 81 12.95 6.70 -4.75
CA ASP A 81 12.64 7.06 -3.36
C ASP A 81 13.79 7.87 -2.70
N LEU A 82 15.02 7.73 -3.21
CA LEU A 82 16.21 8.40 -2.71
C LEU A 82 16.13 9.92 -2.95
N GLY A 83 16.13 10.70 -1.86
CA GLY A 83 16.09 12.17 -1.92
C GLY A 83 14.68 12.77 -1.93
N LEU A 84 13.64 11.96 -2.13
CA LEU A 84 12.27 12.38 -1.87
C LEU A 84 12.01 12.33 -0.37
N GLY A 85 12.19 13.47 0.30
CA GLY A 85 11.74 13.64 1.67
C GLY A 85 10.27 13.26 1.86
N PRO A 86 9.77 13.24 3.11
CA PRO A 86 8.38 12.92 3.36
C PRO A 86 7.43 13.90 2.67
N MET A 87 7.88 15.09 2.22
CA MET A 87 7.03 16.08 1.55
C MET A 87 7.14 15.97 0.02
N SER A 88 6.00 15.75 -0.66
CA SER A 88 5.81 16.00 -2.10
C SER A 88 5.02 17.29 -2.28
N PRO A 89 5.11 17.99 -3.43
CA PRO A 89 4.28 19.17 -3.71
C PRO A 89 2.76 18.92 -3.57
N ALA A 90 2.30 17.68 -3.70
CA ALA A 90 0.90 17.27 -3.51
C ALA A 90 0.60 16.68 -2.11
N GLY A 91 1.46 17.01 -1.13
CA GLY A 91 1.31 16.56 0.24
C GLY A 91 2.35 15.53 0.68
N VAL A 92 2.36 15.26 1.98
CA VAL A 92 3.34 14.38 2.61
C VAL A 92 3.14 12.93 2.13
N GLY A 93 4.14 12.36 1.45
CA GLY A 93 4.21 10.95 1.12
C GLY A 93 3.35 10.50 -0.06
N SER A 94 2.84 11.43 -0.89
CA SER A 94 1.95 11.05 -2.00
C SER A 94 2.63 10.03 -2.94
N PRO A 95 2.02 8.86 -3.19
CA PRO A 95 2.54 7.84 -4.09
C PRO A 95 2.68 8.32 -5.54
N ALA A 96 1.82 9.27 -5.92
CA ALA A 96 1.83 9.91 -7.22
C ALA A 96 1.13 11.26 -7.20
N TRP A 97 1.49 12.14 -8.13
CA TRP A 97 0.88 13.45 -8.26
C TRP A 97 1.01 14.05 -9.66
N LEU A 98 0.14 15.01 -9.95
CA LEU A 98 0.24 15.88 -11.12
C LEU A 98 1.21 17.02 -10.79
N ALA A 99 2.42 17.01 -11.36
CA ALA A 99 3.41 18.06 -11.16
C ALA A 99 3.08 19.36 -11.90
N GLY A 100 2.30 19.26 -12.98
CA GLY A 100 1.88 20.42 -13.78
C GLY A 100 1.44 20.02 -15.17
N VAL A 101 1.24 21.02 -16.03
CA VAL A 101 0.96 20.83 -17.46
C VAL A 101 1.99 21.66 -18.22
N VAL A 102 2.77 21.00 -19.09
CA VAL A 102 3.82 21.64 -19.90
C VAL A 102 3.44 21.42 -21.36
N ASP A 103 3.31 22.49 -22.14
CA ASP A 103 2.88 22.46 -23.55
C ASP A 103 1.58 21.66 -23.77
N GLY A 104 0.63 21.78 -22.84
CA GLY A 104 -0.64 21.04 -22.87
C GLY A 104 -0.54 19.57 -22.44
N VAL A 105 0.64 19.08 -22.09
CA VAL A 105 0.88 17.69 -21.66
C VAL A 105 0.96 17.59 -20.13
N PRO A 106 0.05 16.84 -19.48
CA PRO A 106 0.13 16.59 -18.04
C PRO A 106 1.43 15.89 -17.65
N GLN A 107 2.16 16.46 -16.69
CA GLN A 107 3.38 15.89 -16.13
C GLN A 107 3.03 15.16 -14.83
N VAL A 108 3.13 13.84 -14.84
CA VAL A 108 2.81 12.98 -13.70
C VAL A 108 4.09 12.42 -13.11
N ARG A 109 4.17 12.44 -11.78
CA ARG A 109 5.26 11.84 -11.01
C ARG A 109 4.74 10.71 -10.17
N VAL A 110 5.53 9.64 -10.06
CA VAL A 110 5.21 8.44 -9.28
C VAL A 110 6.42 8.01 -8.47
N ARG A 111 6.24 7.71 -7.19
CA ARG A 111 7.31 7.16 -6.34
C ARG A 111 7.61 5.72 -6.73
N GLU A 112 8.89 5.38 -6.84
CA GLU A 112 9.34 4.02 -7.16
C GLU A 112 8.76 2.95 -6.20
N SER A 113 8.75 3.22 -4.89
CA SER A 113 8.15 2.31 -3.89
C SER A 113 6.68 1.95 -4.17
N SER A 114 5.94 2.86 -4.82
CA SER A 114 4.50 2.70 -5.07
C SER A 114 4.22 1.70 -6.18
N LEU A 115 5.19 1.45 -7.05
CA LEU A 115 5.08 0.47 -8.14
C LEU A 115 4.88 -0.97 -7.64
N ARG A 116 5.23 -1.23 -6.38
CA ARG A 116 5.16 -2.57 -5.78
C ARG A 116 3.84 -2.86 -5.05
N ASP A 117 2.99 -1.84 -4.84
CA ASP A 117 1.72 -2.00 -4.13
C ASP A 117 0.57 -1.41 -4.97
N PRO A 118 -0.13 -2.24 -5.77
CA PRO A 118 -1.24 -1.77 -6.60
C PRO A 118 -2.39 -1.17 -5.77
N PHE A 119 -2.54 -1.58 -4.50
CA PHE A 119 -3.55 -1.02 -3.59
C PHE A 119 -3.19 0.41 -3.12
N VAL A 120 -1.97 0.87 -3.37
CA VAL A 120 -1.53 2.25 -3.13
C VAL A 120 -1.47 3.01 -4.45
N LEU A 121 -0.95 2.38 -5.51
CA LEU A 121 -0.78 3.03 -6.80
C LEU A 121 -2.10 3.33 -7.51
N VAL A 122 -3.03 2.37 -7.62
CA VAL A 122 -4.28 2.57 -8.37
C VAL A 122 -5.11 3.71 -7.77
N PRO A 123 -5.31 3.78 -6.44
CA PRO A 123 -6.01 4.93 -5.82
C PRO A 123 -5.27 6.26 -6.02
N ALA A 124 -3.94 6.26 -5.96
CA ALA A 124 -3.16 7.48 -6.23
C ALA A 124 -3.28 7.93 -7.70
N MET A 125 -3.26 7.00 -8.65
CA MET A 125 -3.52 7.27 -10.07
C MET A 125 -4.94 7.76 -10.30
N ALA A 126 -5.94 7.24 -9.59
CA ALA A 126 -7.31 7.73 -9.66
C ALA A 126 -7.40 9.21 -9.25
N ARG A 127 -6.68 9.61 -8.20
CA ARG A 127 -6.56 11.03 -7.81
C ARG A 127 -5.84 11.86 -8.88
N VAL A 128 -4.77 11.34 -9.47
CA VAL A 128 -4.08 12.03 -10.58
C VAL A 128 -5.02 12.23 -11.77
N ALA A 129 -5.79 11.22 -12.17
CA ALA A 129 -6.79 11.33 -13.23
C ALA A 129 -7.85 12.39 -12.90
N SER A 130 -8.31 12.44 -11.64
CA SER A 130 -9.21 13.50 -11.16
C SER A 130 -8.58 14.89 -11.20
N ALA A 131 -7.29 15.03 -10.84
CA ALA A 131 -6.58 16.31 -10.96
C ALA A 131 -6.44 16.74 -12.43
N ILE A 132 -6.14 15.82 -13.34
CA ILE A 132 -6.09 16.08 -14.78
C ILE A 132 -7.46 16.52 -15.29
N PHE A 133 -8.54 15.82 -14.93
CA PHE A 133 -9.93 16.19 -15.26
C PHE A 133 -10.24 17.63 -14.83
N ARG A 134 -9.90 17.98 -13.59
CA ARG A 134 -10.12 19.33 -13.08
C ARG A 134 -9.33 20.37 -13.85
N LYS A 135 -8.06 20.10 -14.22
CA LYS A 135 -7.25 21.02 -15.02
C LYS A 135 -7.81 21.17 -16.44
N GLN A 136 -8.16 20.06 -17.10
CA GLN A 136 -8.67 20.05 -18.47
C GLN A 136 -9.99 20.83 -18.59
N HIS A 137 -10.85 20.71 -17.57
CA HIS A 137 -12.13 21.41 -17.52
C HIS A 137 -12.10 22.75 -16.79
N ARG A 138 -10.90 23.28 -16.45
CA ARG A 138 -10.72 24.58 -15.78
C ARG A 138 -11.51 24.71 -14.46
N LEU A 139 -11.62 23.60 -13.72
CA LEU A 139 -12.29 23.51 -12.42
C LEU A 139 -11.35 23.81 -11.24
N ALA A 140 -10.05 23.92 -11.50
CA ALA A 140 -9.04 24.11 -10.46
C ALA A 140 -9.27 25.39 -9.66
N THR A 141 -9.19 25.25 -8.34
CA THR A 141 -9.24 26.36 -7.40
C THR A 141 -7.85 26.99 -7.25
N GLY A 142 -7.79 28.29 -6.96
CA GLY A 142 -6.53 28.99 -6.70
C GLY A 142 -5.90 28.68 -5.34
N ASP A 143 -6.58 27.88 -4.51
CA ASP A 143 -6.17 27.47 -3.17
C ASP A 143 -5.73 26.00 -3.18
N PRO A 144 -4.44 25.69 -2.93
CA PRO A 144 -3.91 24.33 -2.97
C PRO A 144 -4.62 23.35 -2.02
N GLU A 145 -4.95 23.77 -0.79
CA GLU A 145 -5.56 22.86 0.19
C GLU A 145 -7.00 22.51 -0.21
N ARG A 146 -7.74 23.53 -0.66
CA ARG A 146 -9.07 23.34 -1.22
C ARG A 146 -9.03 22.48 -2.46
N GLU A 147 -8.03 22.65 -3.32
CA GLU A 147 -7.90 21.87 -4.55
C GLU A 147 -7.73 20.38 -4.26
N GLU A 148 -6.88 20.01 -3.31
CA GLU A 148 -6.69 18.59 -2.93
C GLU A 148 -7.99 17.95 -2.43
N ARG A 149 -8.81 18.69 -1.66
CA ARG A 149 -10.14 18.21 -1.24
C ARG A 149 -11.07 18.02 -2.44
N GLN A 150 -11.03 18.95 -3.39
CA GLN A 150 -11.84 18.85 -4.60
C GLN A 150 -11.39 17.72 -5.53
N VAL A 151 -10.09 17.37 -5.55
CA VAL A 151 -9.56 16.20 -6.27
C VAL A 151 -10.17 14.91 -5.69
N ASP A 152 -10.20 14.79 -4.36
CA ASP A 152 -10.80 13.61 -3.70
C ASP A 152 -12.29 13.47 -4.03
N LEU A 153 -13.07 14.56 -3.97
CA LEU A 153 -14.49 14.53 -4.35
C LEU A 153 -14.70 14.27 -5.84
N THR A 154 -13.82 14.82 -6.69
CA THR A 154 -13.86 14.55 -8.13
C THR A 154 -13.59 13.08 -8.42
N SER A 155 -12.74 12.40 -7.65
CA SER A 155 -12.51 10.96 -7.83
C SER A 155 -13.78 10.13 -7.56
N VAL A 156 -14.60 10.53 -6.59
CA VAL A 156 -15.90 9.88 -6.35
C VAL A 156 -16.88 10.19 -7.47
N PHE A 157 -16.94 11.46 -7.91
CA PHE A 157 -17.77 11.89 -9.04
C PHE A 157 -17.47 11.11 -10.33
N LEU A 158 -16.21 10.78 -10.58
CA LEU A 158 -15.77 10.01 -11.75
C LEU A 158 -15.92 8.47 -11.57
N GLY A 159 -16.47 8.00 -10.45
CA GLY A 159 -16.71 6.58 -10.20
C GLY A 159 -15.56 5.83 -9.52
N PHE A 160 -14.51 6.51 -9.07
CA PHE A 160 -13.34 5.88 -8.41
C PHE A 160 -13.51 5.70 -6.88
N GLY A 161 -14.72 5.87 -6.35
CA GLY A 161 -14.98 5.78 -4.91
C GLY A 161 -14.61 4.43 -4.29
N LEU A 162 -14.81 3.32 -5.01
CA LEU A 162 -14.50 1.98 -4.48
C LEU A 162 -12.99 1.69 -4.38
N VAL A 163 -12.15 2.39 -5.13
CA VAL A 163 -10.69 2.28 -5.00
C VAL A 163 -10.11 3.33 -4.04
N THR A 164 -10.72 4.51 -3.94
CA THR A 164 -10.20 5.61 -3.12
C THR A 164 -10.63 5.54 -1.66
N VAL A 165 -11.87 5.13 -1.35
CA VAL A 165 -12.36 5.02 0.04
C VAL A 165 -11.52 4.05 0.88
N PRO A 166 -11.22 2.81 0.44
CA PRO A 166 -10.39 1.89 1.23
C PRO A 166 -8.94 2.36 1.38
N ALA A 167 -8.47 3.20 0.45
CA ALA A 167 -7.11 3.71 0.42
C ALA A 167 -6.94 5.01 1.22
N ALA A 168 -8.03 5.68 1.61
CA ALA A 168 -8.01 6.94 2.33
C ALA A 168 -7.10 6.88 3.57
N VAL A 169 -7.23 5.81 4.36
CA VAL A 169 -6.29 5.45 5.42
C VAL A 169 -6.09 3.94 5.38
N ARG A 170 -4.92 3.50 4.91
CA ARG A 170 -4.55 2.09 4.84
C ARG A 170 -3.52 1.77 5.91
N ARG A 171 -3.82 0.77 6.74
CA ARG A 171 -2.85 0.19 7.68
C ARG A 171 -2.36 -1.14 7.11
N SER A 172 -1.06 -1.26 6.88
CA SER A 172 -0.41 -2.50 6.49
C SER A 172 0.55 -2.95 7.59
N THR A 173 0.74 -4.25 7.72
CA THR A 173 1.80 -4.81 8.58
C THR A 173 2.76 -5.59 7.71
N SER A 174 4.05 -5.29 7.82
CA SER A 174 5.10 -6.04 7.17
C SER A 174 5.94 -6.74 8.24
N ARG A 175 6.42 -7.95 7.93
CA ARG A 175 7.31 -8.69 8.81
C ARG A 175 8.70 -8.71 8.19
N ALA A 176 9.60 -7.88 8.72
CA ALA A 176 10.99 -7.82 8.29
C ALA A 176 11.91 -8.24 9.45
N GLY A 177 12.74 -9.27 9.24
CA GLY A 177 13.72 -9.73 10.23
C GLY A 177 13.12 -10.18 11.57
N GLY A 178 11.89 -10.73 11.56
CA GLY A 178 11.19 -11.17 12.77
C GLY A 178 10.52 -10.05 13.58
N ARG A 179 10.60 -8.79 13.14
CA ARG A 179 9.82 -7.68 13.68
C ARG A 179 8.60 -7.41 12.82
N VAL A 180 7.46 -7.17 13.46
CA VAL A 180 6.25 -6.66 12.80
C VAL A 180 6.35 -5.14 12.79
N GLN A 181 6.36 -4.56 11.60
CA GLN A 181 6.31 -3.13 11.39
C GLN A 181 4.94 -2.78 10.82
N ALA A 182 4.18 -1.97 11.56
CA ALA A 182 2.93 -1.40 11.08
C ALA A 182 3.25 -0.10 10.31
N THR A 183 2.76 -0.01 9.07
CA THR A 183 2.84 1.18 8.23
C THR A 183 1.43 1.70 8.01
N THR A 184 1.23 3.01 8.20
CA THR A 184 -0.01 3.67 7.82
C THR A 184 0.26 4.54 6.61
N THR A 185 -0.44 4.28 5.52
CA THR A 185 -0.41 5.09 4.29
C THR A 185 -1.71 5.85 4.19
N ARG A 186 -1.64 7.13 3.82
CA ARG A 186 -2.81 7.98 3.58
C ARG A 186 -2.83 8.39 2.12
N ILE A 187 -3.99 8.24 1.47
CA ILE A 187 -4.23 8.70 0.10
C ILE A 187 -5.32 9.77 0.18
N GLY A 188 -5.04 10.98 -0.30
CA GLY A 188 -5.98 12.08 -0.19
C GLY A 188 -5.92 12.85 1.12
N VAL A 189 -6.67 13.93 1.14
CA VAL A 189 -6.78 14.87 2.27
C VAL A 189 -8.11 14.73 3.00
N LEU A 190 -9.16 14.21 2.35
CA LEU A 190 -10.40 13.85 3.04
C LEU A 190 -10.16 12.66 3.98
N ASP A 191 -10.88 12.66 5.11
CA ASP A 191 -10.89 11.51 6.01
C ASP A 191 -11.82 10.40 5.47
N PRO A 192 -11.64 9.15 5.93
CA PRO A 192 -12.43 8.02 5.42
C PRO A 192 -13.95 8.21 5.50
N ARG A 193 -14.46 8.91 6.53
CA ARG A 193 -15.90 9.15 6.67
C ARG A 193 -16.43 10.12 5.62
N SER A 194 -15.67 11.17 5.31
CA SER A 194 -16.02 12.16 4.30
C SER A 194 -16.04 11.56 2.89
N LEU A 195 -15.03 10.75 2.56
CA LEU A 195 -15.01 10.00 1.30
C LEU A 195 -16.13 8.95 1.22
N ALA A 196 -16.39 8.20 2.30
CA ALA A 196 -17.49 7.25 2.36
C ALA A 196 -18.87 7.94 2.25
N PHE A 197 -19.04 9.12 2.83
CA PHE A 197 -20.25 9.93 2.70
C PHE A 197 -20.48 10.35 1.25
N ALA A 198 -19.43 10.82 0.54
CA ALA A 198 -19.52 11.13 -0.89
C ALA A 198 -19.85 9.89 -1.74
N LEU A 199 -19.27 8.73 -1.44
CA LEU A 199 -19.64 7.49 -2.12
C LEU A 199 -21.09 7.09 -1.84
N ALA A 200 -21.56 7.26 -0.61
CA ALA A 200 -22.95 6.97 -0.24
C ALA A 200 -23.96 7.84 -1.02
N VAL A 201 -23.62 9.10 -1.35
CA VAL A 201 -24.41 9.94 -2.26
C VAL A 201 -24.63 9.22 -3.59
N VAL A 202 -23.56 8.74 -4.22
CA VAL A 202 -23.61 8.04 -5.51
C VAL A 202 -24.46 6.78 -5.41
N LEU A 203 -24.25 5.97 -4.37
CA LEU A 203 -24.96 4.71 -4.18
C LEU A 203 -26.46 4.92 -3.95
N GLU A 204 -26.82 5.97 -3.20
CA GLU A 204 -28.21 6.33 -2.92
C GLU A 204 -28.89 6.91 -4.15
N LEU A 205 -28.23 7.82 -4.87
CA LEU A 205 -28.72 8.34 -6.15
C LEU A 205 -28.99 7.20 -7.14
N ARG A 206 -28.13 6.19 -7.22
CA ARG A 206 -28.30 5.02 -8.12
C ARG A 206 -29.29 3.97 -7.60
N GLY A 207 -29.67 4.03 -6.33
CA GLY A 207 -30.59 3.06 -5.72
C GLY A 207 -29.95 1.68 -5.58
N THR A 208 -28.68 1.66 -5.19
CA THR A 208 -27.91 0.41 -5.11
C THR A 208 -28.36 -0.41 -3.90
N GLU A 209 -28.89 -1.61 -4.14
CA GLU A 209 -29.43 -2.48 -3.09
C GLU A 209 -29.07 -3.96 -3.30
N GLY A 210 -29.47 -4.82 -2.36
CA GLY A 210 -29.39 -6.27 -2.48
C GLY A 210 -27.99 -6.81 -2.68
N ALA A 211 -27.83 -7.74 -3.64
CA ALA A 211 -26.56 -8.43 -3.91
C ALA A 211 -25.44 -7.47 -4.36
N ARG A 212 -25.78 -6.43 -5.12
CA ARG A 212 -24.81 -5.41 -5.55
C ARG A 212 -24.24 -4.64 -4.37
N MET A 213 -25.09 -4.27 -3.41
CA MET A 213 -24.64 -3.57 -2.21
C MET A 213 -23.72 -4.46 -1.35
N ARG A 214 -24.06 -5.74 -1.18
CA ARG A 214 -23.19 -6.68 -0.44
C ARG A 214 -21.80 -6.80 -1.04
N GLY A 215 -21.70 -6.88 -2.37
CA GLY A 215 -20.40 -6.88 -3.05
C GLY A 215 -19.60 -5.59 -2.83
N ILE A 216 -20.28 -4.44 -2.75
CA ILE A 216 -19.63 -3.16 -2.44
C ILE A 216 -19.12 -3.14 -1.00
N ASP A 217 -19.92 -3.60 -0.03
CA ASP A 217 -19.52 -3.65 1.38
C ASP A 217 -18.26 -4.52 1.58
N GLU A 218 -18.19 -5.67 0.90
CA GLU A 218 -17.00 -6.54 0.93
C GLU A 218 -15.74 -5.82 0.44
N ARG A 219 -15.85 -5.02 -0.63
CA ARG A 219 -14.72 -4.27 -1.22
C ARG A 219 -14.30 -3.08 -0.36
N LEU A 220 -15.24 -2.45 0.34
CA LEU A 220 -14.96 -1.33 1.23
C LEU A 220 -14.27 -1.75 2.53
N GLY A 221 -14.40 -3.03 2.91
CA GLY A 221 -13.98 -3.52 4.21
C GLY A 221 -14.88 -3.00 5.34
N ALA A 222 -14.65 -3.48 6.56
CA ALA A 222 -15.55 -3.25 7.70
C ALA A 222 -15.78 -1.76 8.01
N ASP A 223 -14.71 -0.96 8.10
CA ASP A 223 -14.79 0.46 8.46
C ASP A 223 -15.51 1.26 7.34
N GLY A 224 -15.12 1.06 6.09
CA GLY A 224 -15.71 1.75 4.94
C GLY A 224 -17.19 1.41 4.76
N ALA A 225 -17.56 0.12 4.88
CA ALA A 225 -18.95 -0.33 4.81
C ALA A 225 -19.80 0.28 5.93
N ALA A 226 -19.29 0.35 7.16
CA ALA A 226 -20.00 0.96 8.28
C ALA A 226 -20.27 2.46 8.06
N PHE A 227 -19.30 3.21 7.53
CA PHE A 227 -19.48 4.64 7.22
C PHE A 227 -20.50 4.85 6.09
N VAL A 228 -20.42 4.05 5.01
CA VAL A 228 -21.40 4.11 3.91
C VAL A 228 -22.81 3.77 4.40
N ALA A 229 -22.96 2.70 5.19
CA ALA A 229 -24.26 2.31 5.72
C ALA A 229 -24.88 3.41 6.59
N ALA A 230 -24.09 4.02 7.48
CA ALA A 230 -24.55 5.15 8.31
C ALA A 230 -25.01 6.34 7.46
N ALA A 231 -24.23 6.71 6.44
CA ALA A 231 -24.58 7.80 5.52
C ALA A 231 -25.87 7.53 4.74
N ARG A 232 -26.07 6.30 4.26
CA ARG A 232 -27.31 5.91 3.57
C ARG A 232 -28.53 5.94 4.48
N THR A 233 -28.41 5.47 5.72
CA THR A 233 -29.48 5.61 6.71
C THR A 233 -29.82 7.08 6.96
N TRP A 234 -28.81 7.95 7.03
CA TRP A 234 -28.99 9.39 7.21
C TRP A 234 -29.75 10.03 6.02
N PHE A 235 -29.43 9.66 4.77
CA PHE A 235 -30.16 10.14 3.60
C PHE A 235 -31.62 9.68 3.60
N ARG A 236 -31.88 8.41 3.92
CA ARG A 236 -33.24 7.84 3.95
C ARG A 236 -34.14 8.43 5.04
N ALA A 237 -33.54 8.96 6.11
CA ALA A 237 -34.26 9.60 7.21
C ALA A 237 -34.70 11.04 6.91
N GLN A 238 -34.25 11.65 5.81
CA GLN A 238 -34.56 13.02 5.45
C GLN A 238 -35.50 13.10 4.23
N PRO A 239 -36.60 13.86 4.32
CA PRO A 239 -37.57 13.96 3.23
C PRO A 239 -37.14 14.89 2.07
N GLN A 240 -36.06 15.66 2.22
CA GLN A 240 -35.51 16.45 1.10
C GLN A 240 -34.84 15.51 0.10
N ALA A 241 -35.26 15.55 -1.17
CA ALA A 241 -34.70 14.69 -2.19
C ALA A 241 -33.24 15.06 -2.49
N LEU A 242 -32.33 14.13 -2.21
CA LEU A 242 -30.91 14.24 -2.56
C LEU A 242 -30.68 14.58 -4.05
N ALA A 243 -31.54 14.05 -4.92
CA ALA A 243 -31.51 14.33 -6.36
C ALA A 243 -31.74 15.83 -6.66
N ASP A 244 -32.74 16.45 -6.02
CA ASP A 244 -33.04 17.88 -6.20
C ASP A 244 -31.87 18.75 -5.73
N ARG A 245 -31.29 18.40 -4.56
CA ARG A 245 -30.13 19.13 -4.00
C ARG A 245 -28.92 19.10 -4.94
N LEU A 246 -28.73 18.02 -5.67
CA LEU A 246 -27.62 17.84 -6.61
C LEU A 246 -27.98 18.22 -8.05
N ALA A 247 -29.21 18.69 -8.30
CA ALA A 247 -29.75 18.96 -9.63
C ALA A 247 -29.66 17.76 -10.59
N VAL A 248 -29.86 16.55 -10.06
CA VAL A 248 -29.88 15.30 -10.84
C VAL A 248 -31.32 15.00 -11.26
N PRO A 249 -31.60 14.75 -12.56
CA PRO A 249 -32.96 14.46 -13.01
C PRO A 249 -33.46 13.12 -12.45
N PRO A 250 -34.78 12.87 -12.46
CA PRO A 250 -35.36 11.59 -12.08
C PRO A 250 -34.75 10.42 -12.88
N ARG A 251 -34.55 9.26 -12.23
CA ARG A 251 -33.91 8.08 -12.84
C ARG A 251 -34.53 7.63 -14.16
N ALA A 252 -35.84 7.81 -14.32
CA ALA A 252 -36.57 7.45 -15.54
C ALA A 252 -36.13 8.26 -16.77
N GLN A 253 -35.41 9.37 -16.58
CA GLN A 253 -34.88 10.23 -17.65
C GLN A 253 -33.39 9.96 -17.93
N TRP A 254 -32.75 9.05 -17.20
CA TRP A 254 -31.34 8.75 -17.40
C TRP A 254 -31.17 7.91 -18.67
N PRO A 255 -30.17 8.23 -19.52
CA PRO A 255 -29.79 7.33 -20.59
C PRO A 255 -29.18 6.05 -20.04
N ASP A 256 -29.06 5.04 -20.90
CA ASP A 256 -28.37 3.81 -20.53
C ASP A 256 -26.91 4.10 -20.13
N PRO A 257 -26.39 3.48 -19.05
CA PRO A 257 -25.00 3.64 -18.68
C PRO A 257 -24.08 3.07 -19.76
N PRO A 258 -22.88 3.65 -19.97
CA PRO A 258 -21.93 3.14 -20.94
C PRO A 258 -21.56 1.68 -20.63
N ALA A 259 -21.52 0.84 -21.66
CA ALA A 259 -21.13 -0.55 -21.52
C ALA A 259 -19.67 -0.64 -21.04
N LEU A 260 -19.42 -1.41 -19.97
CA LEU A 260 -18.07 -1.57 -19.42
C LEU A 260 -17.08 -2.07 -20.48
N SER A 261 -17.51 -2.95 -21.40
CA SER A 261 -16.69 -3.47 -22.50
C SER A 261 -16.16 -2.41 -23.46
N LEU A 262 -16.86 -1.27 -23.62
CA LEU A 262 -16.36 -0.15 -24.41
C LEU A 262 -15.25 0.58 -23.65
N LEU A 263 -15.46 0.80 -22.36
CA LEU A 263 -14.51 1.49 -21.48
C LEU A 263 -13.26 0.64 -21.16
N THR A 264 -13.34 -0.68 -21.37
CA THR A 264 -12.27 -1.65 -21.13
C THR A 264 -11.71 -2.26 -22.40
N ALA A 265 -12.08 -1.72 -23.57
CA ALA A 265 -11.46 -2.08 -24.84
C ALA A 265 -9.93 -1.86 -24.80
N PRO A 266 -9.14 -2.63 -25.58
CA PRO A 266 -7.69 -2.46 -25.63
C PRO A 266 -7.28 -1.01 -25.88
N LEU A 267 -6.29 -0.50 -25.13
CA LEU A 267 -5.81 0.87 -25.30
C LEU A 267 -5.06 1.04 -26.65
N PRO A 268 -5.20 2.20 -27.32
CA PRO A 268 -4.40 2.52 -28.50
C PRO A 268 -2.91 2.56 -28.16
N ASP A 269 -2.05 2.10 -29.09
CA ASP A 269 -0.60 2.10 -28.96
C ASP A 269 -0.05 1.34 -27.74
N ASP A 270 -0.60 0.18 -27.38
CA ASP A 270 0.11 -0.79 -26.53
C ASP A 270 1.02 -1.62 -27.45
N PRO A 271 2.29 -1.22 -27.71
CA PRO A 271 3.18 -2.07 -28.46
C PRO A 271 3.27 -3.40 -27.71
N ALA A 272 3.03 -4.51 -28.41
CA ALA A 272 3.14 -5.86 -27.86
C ALA A 272 4.58 -6.24 -27.42
N THR A 273 5.46 -5.27 -27.13
CA THR A 273 6.91 -5.40 -27.19
C THR A 273 7.62 -4.52 -26.17
N SER A 274 7.44 -4.84 -24.89
CA SER A 274 8.59 -5.18 -24.05
C SER A 274 8.09 -6.04 -22.91
N MET A 275 8.79 -7.14 -22.61
CA MET A 275 8.51 -7.92 -21.43
C MET A 275 8.91 -7.10 -20.20
N GLU A 276 8.01 -6.24 -19.71
CA GLU A 276 8.19 -5.61 -18.40
C GLU A 276 8.31 -6.72 -17.35
N GLN A 277 9.40 -6.68 -16.59
CA GLN A 277 9.63 -7.62 -15.50
C GLN A 277 8.75 -7.21 -14.32
N ARG A 278 7.80 -8.08 -13.93
CA ARG A 278 6.89 -7.90 -12.78
C ARG A 278 7.66 -7.46 -11.53
N LEU A 279 7.53 -6.17 -11.16
CA LEU A 279 8.13 -5.61 -9.94
C LEU A 279 7.28 -5.85 -8.69
N ASP A 280 6.02 -6.23 -8.86
CA ASP A 280 5.05 -6.57 -7.81
C ASP A 280 5.27 -7.99 -7.24
N GLU A 281 5.91 -8.88 -8.02
CA GLU A 281 6.28 -10.20 -7.55
C GLU A 281 7.56 -10.11 -6.70
N ASP A 282 7.43 -10.30 -5.38
CA ASP A 282 8.58 -10.62 -4.54
C ASP A 282 9.12 -11.97 -5.01
N LYS A 283 10.19 -11.95 -5.82
CA LYS A 283 10.94 -13.15 -6.26
C LYS A 283 11.50 -13.95 -5.07
N GLY A 284 11.28 -13.46 -3.86
CA GLY A 284 11.79 -14.03 -2.63
C GLY A 284 13.27 -13.75 -2.49
N VAL A 285 13.91 -14.55 -1.65
CA VAL A 285 15.34 -14.41 -1.38
C VAL A 285 16.18 -14.94 -2.55
N GLN A 286 15.63 -15.84 -3.37
CA GLN A 286 16.41 -16.61 -4.32
C GLN A 286 17.00 -15.72 -5.42
N GLY A 287 18.33 -15.67 -5.49
CA GLY A 287 19.05 -14.85 -6.48
C GLY A 287 18.94 -13.32 -6.29
N MET A 288 18.35 -12.82 -5.19
CA MET A 288 18.12 -11.36 -5.02
C MET A 288 19.40 -10.51 -5.03
N ASN A 289 20.53 -11.12 -4.67
CA ASN A 289 21.85 -10.49 -4.61
C ASN A 289 22.81 -11.10 -5.63
N ALA A 290 22.33 -11.79 -6.68
CA ALA A 290 23.21 -12.37 -7.70
C ALA A 290 24.23 -11.34 -8.20
N GLY A 291 25.51 -11.64 -8.04
CA GLY A 291 26.63 -10.77 -8.44
C GLY A 291 26.94 -9.59 -7.49
N LYS A 292 26.05 -9.27 -6.54
CA LYS A 292 26.29 -8.19 -5.54
C LYS A 292 27.10 -8.70 -4.35
N PRO A 293 27.90 -7.84 -3.68
CA PRO A 293 28.65 -8.23 -2.50
C PRO A 293 27.70 -8.48 -1.31
N VAL A 294 27.96 -9.56 -0.58
CA VAL A 294 27.37 -9.89 0.73
C VAL A 294 28.49 -10.28 1.69
N PHE A 295 28.20 -10.29 2.98
CA PHE A 295 29.19 -10.57 4.02
C PHE A 295 28.77 -11.75 4.86
N ARG A 296 29.75 -12.48 5.38
CA ARG A 296 29.55 -13.53 6.37
C ARG A 296 29.49 -12.89 7.75
N VAL A 297 28.32 -12.97 8.40
CA VAL A 297 28.15 -12.51 9.78
C VAL A 297 28.49 -13.64 10.72
N GLU A 298 29.61 -13.52 11.43
CA GLU A 298 29.99 -14.48 12.46
C GLU A 298 29.25 -14.16 13.76
N ARG A 299 28.51 -15.15 14.27
CA ARG A 299 27.83 -15.08 15.56
C ARG A 299 28.24 -16.25 16.42
N SER A 300 28.36 -16.00 17.72
CA SER A 300 28.50 -17.07 18.70
C SER A 300 27.15 -17.72 18.98
N LYS A 301 27.10 -19.06 18.98
CA LYS A 301 25.92 -19.82 19.43
C LYS A 301 25.81 -19.91 20.95
N ALA A 302 26.80 -19.40 21.70
CA ALA A 302 26.94 -19.54 23.15
C ALA A 302 25.66 -19.20 23.90
N MET A 303 25.12 -17.99 23.70
CA MET A 303 23.92 -17.55 24.41
C MET A 303 22.65 -18.34 24.03
N ARG A 304 22.55 -18.81 22.77
CA ARG A 304 21.40 -19.61 22.33
C ARG A 304 21.46 -21.01 22.93
N LEU A 305 22.62 -21.66 22.88
CA LEU A 305 22.82 -23.01 23.43
C LEU A 305 22.72 -23.03 24.95
N ALA A 306 23.26 -22.02 25.64
CA ALA A 306 23.12 -21.86 27.08
C ALA A 306 21.64 -21.80 27.51
N ARG A 307 20.82 -21.01 26.79
CA ARG A 307 19.38 -20.93 27.04
C ARG A 307 18.67 -22.23 26.71
N MET A 308 18.97 -22.86 25.58
CA MET A 308 18.33 -24.12 25.17
C MET A 308 18.61 -25.27 26.14
N LEU A 309 19.79 -25.33 26.76
CA LEU A 309 20.15 -26.40 27.69
C LEU A 309 19.73 -26.09 29.14
N GLY A 310 19.89 -24.86 29.61
CA GLY A 310 19.60 -24.51 31.00
C GLY A 310 18.13 -24.22 31.30
N LEU A 311 17.42 -23.52 30.41
CA LEU A 311 16.07 -23.03 30.68
C LEU A 311 15.03 -24.16 30.83
N PRO A 312 15.01 -25.22 29.99
CA PRO A 312 14.04 -26.30 30.14
C PRO A 312 14.18 -27.03 31.47
N VAL A 313 15.41 -27.25 31.95
CA VAL A 313 15.67 -27.91 33.24
C VAL A 313 15.19 -27.05 34.41
N LEU A 314 15.41 -25.74 34.34
CA LEU A 314 14.89 -24.80 35.34
C LEU A 314 13.35 -24.83 35.38
N LEU A 315 12.69 -24.77 34.22
CA LEU A 315 11.23 -24.78 34.13
C LEU A 315 10.62 -26.11 34.59
N LEU A 316 11.24 -27.24 34.22
CA LEU A 316 10.81 -28.57 34.68
C LEU A 316 11.02 -28.74 36.18
N GLY A 317 12.12 -28.23 36.74
CA GLY A 317 12.34 -28.21 38.20
C GLY A 317 11.29 -27.39 38.95
N MET A 318 10.88 -26.25 38.40
CA MET A 318 9.79 -25.43 38.97
C MET A 318 8.43 -26.14 38.91
N LEU A 319 8.15 -26.87 37.84
CA LEU A 319 6.92 -27.63 37.70
C LEU A 319 6.89 -28.84 38.65
N ALA A 320 7.98 -29.61 38.70
CA ALA A 320 8.12 -30.76 39.58
C ALA A 320 8.03 -30.37 41.07
N GLY A 321 8.62 -29.24 41.47
CA GLY A 321 8.52 -28.74 42.84
C GLY A 321 7.11 -28.27 43.26
N ARG A 322 6.18 -28.09 42.31
CA ARG A 322 4.77 -27.77 42.58
C ARG A 322 3.83 -28.97 42.53
N MET A 323 4.25 -30.07 41.89
CA MET A 323 3.41 -31.25 41.76
C MET A 323 3.70 -32.22 42.91
N ASN A 324 2.65 -32.69 43.59
CA ASN A 324 2.76 -33.60 44.73
C ASN A 324 2.96 -35.06 44.24
N VAL A 325 4.01 -35.31 43.46
CA VAL A 325 4.26 -36.59 42.75
C VAL A 325 5.07 -37.59 43.59
N GLY A 326 5.23 -37.34 44.90
CA GLY A 326 5.95 -38.24 45.80
C GLY A 326 7.47 -38.30 45.59
N VAL A 327 8.04 -37.41 44.78
CA VAL A 327 9.48 -37.24 44.58
C VAL A 327 9.89 -35.87 45.12
N GLU A 328 10.60 -35.84 46.24
CA GLU A 328 11.13 -34.60 46.81
C GLU A 328 12.31 -34.10 45.97
N PHE A 329 12.02 -33.28 44.95
CA PHE A 329 13.04 -32.63 44.14
C PHE A 329 13.35 -31.24 44.69
N GLU A 330 14.45 -31.14 45.44
CA GLU A 330 14.89 -29.87 46.01
C GLU A 330 15.28 -28.86 44.92
N MET A 331 14.67 -27.67 44.93
CA MET A 331 14.82 -26.63 43.90
C MET A 331 16.29 -26.25 43.63
N TRP A 332 17.15 -26.25 44.66
CA TRP A 332 18.56 -25.90 44.50
C TRP A 332 19.32 -26.88 43.58
N LYS A 333 18.94 -28.16 43.55
CA LYS A 333 19.49 -29.17 42.62
C LYS A 333 19.11 -28.83 41.18
N ALA A 334 17.85 -28.42 40.95
CA ALA A 334 17.40 -27.95 39.64
C ALA A 334 18.23 -26.76 39.14
N MET A 335 18.47 -25.79 40.03
CA MET A 335 19.24 -24.58 39.69
C MET A 335 20.71 -24.90 39.38
N LEU A 336 21.35 -25.80 40.14
CA LEU A 336 22.73 -26.21 39.86
C LEU A 336 22.85 -26.95 38.53
N ILE A 337 21.93 -27.87 38.23
CA ILE A 337 21.93 -28.61 36.96
C ILE A 337 21.68 -27.63 35.79
N ALA A 338 20.68 -26.75 35.91
CA ALA A 338 20.38 -25.74 34.91
C ALA A 338 21.57 -24.79 34.68
N GLY A 339 22.25 -24.36 35.74
CA GLY A 339 23.44 -23.52 35.67
C GLY A 339 24.62 -24.25 35.00
N GLY A 340 24.87 -25.51 35.36
CA GLY A 340 25.91 -26.34 34.75
C GLY A 340 25.66 -26.61 33.26
N LEU A 341 24.41 -26.88 32.88
CA LEU A 341 24.02 -27.06 31.48
C LEU A 341 24.08 -25.75 30.69
N ALA A 342 23.70 -24.63 31.29
CA ALA A 342 23.85 -23.31 30.66
C ALA A 342 25.33 -22.96 30.43
N LEU A 343 26.20 -23.22 31.41
CA LEU A 343 27.64 -23.01 31.28
C LEU A 343 28.26 -23.92 30.22
N THR A 344 27.88 -25.19 30.20
CA THR A 344 28.25 -26.14 29.14
C THR A 344 27.81 -25.63 27.76
N GLY A 345 26.58 -25.12 27.66
CA GLY A 345 26.06 -24.51 26.43
C GLY A 345 26.82 -23.25 26.00
N LEU A 346 27.27 -22.42 26.94
CA LEU A 346 28.13 -21.27 26.64
C LEU A 346 29.49 -21.71 26.07
N LEU A 347 30.13 -22.71 26.69
CA LEU A 347 31.43 -23.23 26.26
C LEU A 347 31.34 -23.88 24.88
N ILE A 348 30.41 -24.82 24.68
CA ILE A 348 30.21 -25.50 23.40
C ILE A 348 29.79 -24.49 22.32
N GLY A 349 28.91 -23.55 22.64
CA GLY A 349 28.44 -22.55 21.67
C GLY A 349 29.46 -21.47 21.32
N ARG A 350 30.57 -21.34 22.07
CA ARG A 350 31.75 -20.58 21.64
C ARG A 350 32.59 -21.33 20.62
N LEU A 351 32.61 -22.67 20.68
CA LEU A 351 33.38 -23.52 19.78
C LEU A 351 32.66 -23.81 18.46
N LEU A 352 31.34 -23.61 18.40
CA LEU A 352 30.54 -23.82 17.20
C LEU A 352 30.33 -22.50 16.43
N PRO A 353 31.04 -22.27 15.31
CA PRO A 353 30.82 -21.08 14.49
C PRO A 353 29.39 -21.08 13.90
N ASP A 354 28.68 -19.95 14.01
CA ASP A 354 27.49 -19.65 13.20
C ASP A 354 27.86 -18.54 12.23
N ALA A 355 27.95 -18.87 10.96
CA ALA A 355 28.16 -17.91 9.90
C ALA A 355 26.87 -17.80 9.09
N ARG A 356 26.38 -16.57 8.89
CA ARG A 356 25.15 -16.33 8.11
C ARG A 356 25.36 -15.23 7.09
N CYS A 357 24.56 -15.25 6.03
CA CYS A 357 24.51 -14.17 5.06
C CYS A 357 24.07 -12.86 5.74
N SER A 358 24.76 -11.76 5.42
CA SER A 358 24.47 -10.43 5.96
C SER A 358 23.17 -9.83 5.46
N GLU A 359 22.59 -10.35 4.37
CA GLU A 359 21.33 -9.88 3.81
C GLU A 359 20.15 -10.18 4.77
N PRO A 360 19.45 -9.15 5.31
CA PRO A 360 18.39 -9.33 6.32
C PRO A 360 17.25 -10.25 5.89
N LYS A 361 16.88 -10.23 4.60
CA LYS A 361 15.84 -11.14 4.09
C LYS A 361 16.36 -12.58 3.90
N CYS A 362 17.67 -12.76 3.73
CA CYS A 362 18.27 -14.05 3.43
C CYS A 362 18.58 -14.88 4.68
N GLY A 363 19.52 -14.40 5.51
CA GLY A 363 19.93 -15.10 6.73
C GLY A 363 20.46 -16.54 6.56
N GLN A 364 20.73 -16.97 5.33
CA GLN A 364 21.20 -18.31 4.98
C GLN A 364 22.49 -18.66 5.73
N THR A 365 22.59 -19.87 6.28
CA THR A 365 23.81 -20.35 6.92
C THR A 365 24.90 -20.54 5.87
N LEU A 366 26.10 -20.02 6.16
CA LEU A 366 27.26 -20.07 5.28
C LEU A 366 28.37 -20.93 5.88
N THR A 367 29.03 -21.74 5.07
CA THR A 367 30.30 -22.39 5.42
C THR A 367 31.48 -21.49 5.07
N LYS A 368 32.68 -21.79 5.56
CA LYS A 368 33.89 -20.98 5.30
C LYS A 368 34.31 -21.01 3.83
N ASP A 369 34.11 -22.16 3.16
CA ASP A 369 34.57 -22.39 1.79
C ASP A 369 33.63 -21.82 0.72
N GLN A 370 32.45 -21.35 1.13
CA GLN A 370 31.52 -20.70 0.21
C GLN A 370 32.04 -19.32 -0.18
N LEU A 371 32.17 -19.12 -1.49
CA LEU A 371 32.46 -17.83 -2.13
C LEU A 371 31.19 -17.10 -2.59
N THR A 372 30.07 -17.83 -2.67
CA THR A 372 28.77 -17.32 -3.07
C THR A 372 27.70 -17.84 -2.13
N CYS A 373 26.73 -17.01 -1.74
CA CYS A 373 25.59 -17.43 -0.96
C CYS A 373 24.67 -18.33 -1.82
N PRO A 374 24.36 -19.57 -1.40
CA PRO A 374 23.59 -20.51 -2.21
C PRO A 374 22.11 -20.13 -2.35
N LEU A 375 21.61 -19.23 -1.50
CA LEU A 375 20.22 -18.78 -1.55
C LEU A 375 20.08 -17.47 -2.34
N CYS A 376 20.71 -16.39 -1.90
CA CYS A 376 20.57 -15.09 -2.57
C CYS A 376 21.52 -14.86 -3.74
N GLY A 377 22.50 -15.72 -3.99
CA GLY A 377 23.46 -15.59 -5.09
C GLY A 377 24.53 -14.51 -4.91
N GLY A 378 24.57 -13.84 -3.75
CA GLY A 378 25.58 -12.80 -3.46
C GLY A 378 27.00 -13.34 -3.34
N ARG A 379 27.97 -12.59 -3.86
CA ARG A 379 29.41 -12.85 -3.72
C ARG A 379 29.84 -12.54 -2.28
N ILE A 380 30.41 -13.50 -1.58
CA ILE A 380 30.86 -13.33 -0.20
C ILE A 380 32.18 -12.53 -0.24
N ALA A 381 32.09 -11.24 0.06
CA ALA A 381 33.20 -10.30 -0.05
C ALA A 381 34.06 -10.21 1.23
N GLY A 382 33.56 -10.69 2.36
CA GLY A 382 34.29 -10.64 3.62
C GLY A 382 33.51 -11.16 4.81
N VAL A 383 34.07 -10.96 6.00
CA VAL A 383 33.51 -11.36 7.30
C VAL A 383 33.24 -10.10 8.13
N ILE A 384 32.07 -10.06 8.77
CA ILE A 384 31.68 -9.02 9.74
C ILE A 384 31.17 -9.69 11.02
N HIS A 385 31.21 -8.99 12.14
CA HIS A 385 30.80 -9.54 13.44
C HIS A 385 29.39 -9.11 13.84
N HIS A 386 28.86 -8.06 13.21
CA HIS A 386 27.50 -7.61 13.45
C HIS A 386 26.81 -7.14 12.16
N PRO A 387 25.50 -7.42 11.94
CA PRO A 387 24.79 -6.99 10.72
C PRO A 387 24.80 -5.49 10.46
N ARG A 388 24.94 -4.67 11.51
CA ARG A 388 25.04 -3.20 11.38
C ARG A 388 26.33 -2.73 10.74
N GLU A 389 27.37 -3.55 10.74
CA GLU A 389 28.66 -3.24 10.12
C GLU A 389 28.61 -3.39 8.58
N ARG A 390 27.48 -3.85 8.02
CA ARG A 390 27.33 -4.10 6.59
C ARG A 390 27.66 -2.86 5.74
N LEU A 391 27.07 -1.71 6.06
CA LEU A 391 27.28 -0.48 5.29
C LEU A 391 28.76 -0.06 5.30
N ALA A 392 29.39 -0.08 6.46
CA ALA A 392 30.81 0.25 6.59
C ALA A 392 31.71 -0.74 5.82
N ALA A 393 31.35 -2.02 5.79
CA ALA A 393 32.07 -3.04 5.03
C ALA A 393 31.88 -2.89 3.51
N GLU A 394 30.68 -2.51 3.05
CA GLU A 394 30.40 -2.18 1.65
C GLU A 394 31.22 -0.96 1.20
N GLU A 395 31.26 0.10 2.01
CA GLU A 395 32.08 1.30 1.73
C GLU A 395 33.58 1.01 1.72
N ALA A 396 34.05 0.11 2.58
CA ALA A 396 35.46 -0.30 2.60
C ALA A 396 35.81 -1.12 1.35
N LEU A 397 34.90 -1.99 0.90
CA LEU A 397 35.06 -2.76 -0.33
C LEU A 397 35.09 -1.86 -1.57
N ALA A 398 34.16 -0.90 -1.69
CA ALA A 398 34.11 0.05 -2.80
C ALA A 398 35.40 0.89 -2.90
N ARG A 399 35.91 1.36 -1.74
CA ARG A 399 37.20 2.06 -1.66
C ARG A 399 38.39 1.19 -2.10
N ALA A 400 38.35 -0.11 -1.80
CA ALA A 400 39.41 -1.05 -2.18
C ALA A 400 39.36 -1.44 -3.66
N GLU A 401 38.16 -1.50 -4.26
CA GLU A 401 37.93 -1.83 -5.67
C GLU A 401 38.13 -0.60 -6.60
N GLY A 402 38.44 0.58 -6.05
CA GLY A 402 38.77 1.78 -6.82
C GLY A 402 37.56 2.48 -7.43
N GLU A 403 36.36 2.18 -6.94
CA GLU A 403 35.10 2.74 -7.42
C GLU A 403 34.84 4.09 -6.71
N PRO A 404 34.57 5.19 -7.44
CA PRO A 404 34.27 6.47 -6.81
C PRO A 404 32.98 6.36 -5.97
N PRO A 405 32.87 7.06 -4.82
CA PRO A 405 31.68 6.99 -3.98
C PRO A 405 30.45 7.45 -4.77
N ALA A 406 29.41 6.61 -4.76
CA ALA A 406 28.11 6.87 -5.39
C ALA A 406 27.24 7.83 -4.56
#